data_AF-A0A9W5ATR7-F1
#
_entry.id   AF-A0A9W5ATR7-F1
#
_cell.length_a   1.000
_cell.length_b   1.000
_cell.length_c   1.000
_cell.angle_alpha   90.00
_cell.angle_beta   90.00
_cell.angle_gamma   90.00
#
_symmetry.space_group_name_H-M   'P 1'
#
loop_
_entity.id
_entity.type
_entity.pdbx_description
1 polymer ?
#
loop_
_entity_poly.entity_id
_entity_poly.type
_entity_poly.pdbx_seq_one_letter_code
_entity_poly.pdbx_strand_id
1 'polypeptide(L)'
;MLRQDEKYANAVVPSYTYKSCSAGNKEIGFLIQTGSVSYLSKPLTKDTKGNAYDKPIKQLCNGIKGLEILKADDSQKNLKDFKDIVICESMIDALSYCELKRLNLKETLLCSTNGQISSSQKEVFKHLNEKATDANIILAFDSDKKGMEFNAIVKEIIPRAKTDKAILKDFNDDLVVGKALGLKADEISKENIAKPLNEFNKKVEYLSKKYDFLEPQAKNSKVKELFVCNISKFREIETKVKCLAEMRECYKRLDIICRKIEKDYSRQR
;
A
#
# COMPACT_ATOMS: atom_id res chain seq x y z
N MET A 1 15.56 2.63 12.44
CA MET A 1 15.24 1.24 12.81
C MET A 1 13.75 1.14 13.09
N LEU A 2 13.10 0.08 12.60
CA LEU A 2 11.69 -0.20 12.87
C LEU A 2 11.58 -0.67 14.32
N ARG A 3 10.64 -0.13 15.08
CA ARG A 3 10.36 -0.61 16.44
C ARG A 3 8.90 -1.03 16.52
N GLN A 4 8.59 -1.87 17.51
CA GLN A 4 7.21 -2.15 17.89
C GLN A 4 7.01 -1.61 19.30
N ASP A 5 5.94 -0.85 19.54
CA ASP A 5 5.62 -0.44 20.91
C ASP A 5 5.02 -1.62 21.70
N GLU A 6 5.37 -1.72 22.98
CA GLU A 6 4.97 -2.85 23.82
C GLU A 6 3.48 -2.84 24.19
N LYS A 7 2.88 -1.65 24.28
CA LYS A 7 1.54 -1.46 24.86
C LYS A 7 0.42 -1.83 23.89
N TYR A 8 0.60 -1.51 22.62
CA TYR A 8 -0.40 -1.62 21.57
C TYR A 8 0.11 -2.39 20.35
N ALA A 9 1.38 -2.83 20.37
CA ALA A 9 2.02 -3.55 19.28
C ALA A 9 2.03 -2.77 17.95
N ASN A 10 2.00 -1.43 17.99
CA ASN A 10 2.07 -0.62 16.77
C ASN A 10 3.50 -0.62 16.23
N ALA A 11 3.61 -0.61 14.89
CA ALA A 11 4.89 -0.40 14.25
C ALA A 11 5.26 1.09 14.32
N VAL A 12 6.47 1.40 14.77
CA VAL A 12 6.97 2.76 14.97
C VAL A 12 8.14 3.01 14.04
N VAL A 13 7.96 4.00 13.16
CA VAL A 13 8.92 4.39 12.13
C VAL A 13 9.52 5.74 12.49
N PRO A 14 10.86 5.88 12.54
CA PRO A 14 11.49 7.15 12.87
C PRO A 14 11.35 8.17 11.73
N SER A 15 11.17 9.44 12.10
CA SER A 15 11.03 10.58 11.19
C SER A 15 12.21 11.53 11.36
N TYR A 16 12.81 11.94 10.24
CA TYR A 16 14.05 12.69 10.18
C TYR A 16 13.88 14.03 9.48
N THR A 17 14.59 15.04 9.98
CA THR A 17 14.76 16.33 9.29
C THR A 17 16.23 16.57 9.02
N TYR A 18 16.51 17.32 7.96
CA TYR A 18 17.85 17.82 7.69
C TYR A 18 18.19 18.99 8.63
N LYS A 19 19.41 18.98 9.19
CA LYS A 19 20.03 20.17 9.78
C LYS A 19 21.41 20.36 9.18
N SER A 20 21.77 21.62 8.95
CA SER A 20 23.14 22.01 8.66
C SER A 20 23.76 22.77 9.83
N CYS A 21 25.05 22.60 10.01
CA CYS A 21 25.85 23.35 10.96
C CYS A 21 27.13 23.82 10.28
N SER A 22 27.55 25.04 10.57
CA SER A 22 28.81 25.59 10.07
C SER A 22 29.95 25.16 11.00
N ALA A 23 30.90 24.41 10.47
CA ALA A 23 32.16 24.08 11.14
C ALA A 23 33.30 24.77 10.38
N GLY A 24 33.63 25.99 10.77
CA GLY A 24 34.53 26.86 10.01
C GLY A 24 33.92 27.25 8.65
N ASN A 25 34.68 27.15 7.56
CA ASN A 25 34.23 27.46 6.19
C ASN A 25 33.47 26.30 5.50
N LYS A 26 33.19 25.20 6.19
CA LYS A 26 32.44 24.06 5.62
C LYS A 26 31.10 23.90 6.32
N GLU A 27 30.04 23.85 5.51
CA GLU A 27 28.71 23.48 5.97
C GLU A 27 28.63 21.95 6.05
N ILE A 28 28.31 21.43 7.24
CA ILE A 28 28.13 20.01 7.49
C ILE A 28 26.64 19.74 7.71
N GLY A 29 26.05 19.00 6.78
CA GLY A 29 24.66 18.58 6.81
C GLY A 29 24.48 17.17 7.35
N PHE A 30 23.50 16.96 8.22
CA PHE A 30 23.15 15.65 8.77
C PHE A 30 21.65 15.49 8.98
N LEU A 31 21.19 14.23 8.91
CA LEU A 31 19.82 13.84 9.22
C LEU A 31 19.68 13.60 10.71
N ILE A 32 18.75 14.30 11.35
CA ILE A 32 18.44 14.13 12.78
C ILE A 32 17.06 13.52 12.90
N GLN A 33 16.93 12.49 13.74
CA GLN A 33 15.63 11.98 14.12
C GLN A 33 14.93 13.01 15.02
N THR A 34 13.84 13.59 14.54
CA THR A 34 13.08 14.63 15.26
C THR A 34 11.66 14.20 15.63
N GLY A 35 11.26 13.02 15.17
CA GLY A 35 9.95 12.46 15.46
C GLY A 35 9.85 10.98 15.12
N SER A 36 8.62 10.48 15.15
CA SER A 36 8.26 9.13 14.72
C SER A 36 6.80 9.07 14.29
N VAL A 37 6.46 8.02 13.55
CA VAL A 37 5.10 7.69 13.12
C VAL A 37 4.76 6.31 13.65
N SER A 38 3.66 6.23 14.40
CA SER A 38 3.11 4.96 14.90
C SER A 38 2.01 4.50 13.96
N TYR A 39 2.23 3.41 13.24
CA TYR A 39 1.25 2.70 12.41
C TYR A 39 0.43 1.76 13.28
N LEU A 40 -0.83 2.12 13.49
CA LEU A 40 -1.67 1.52 14.51
C LEU A 40 -2.09 0.10 14.14
N SER A 41 -1.84 -0.85 15.04
CA SER A 41 -2.32 -2.24 14.90
C SER A 41 -3.85 -2.31 14.91
N LYS A 42 -4.48 -1.38 15.65
CA LYS A 42 -5.93 -1.18 15.71
C LYS A 42 -6.22 0.29 15.41
N PRO A 43 -6.77 0.61 14.23
CA PRO A 43 -7.13 1.99 13.87
C PRO A 43 -8.11 2.60 14.87
N LEU A 44 -7.96 3.90 15.15
CA LEU A 44 -8.92 4.63 15.97
C LEU A 44 -10.14 4.97 15.13
N THR A 45 -11.31 4.48 15.53
CA THR A 45 -12.57 4.68 14.81
C THR A 45 -13.46 5.73 15.45
N LYS A 46 -13.14 6.18 16.68
CA LYS A 46 -13.93 7.12 17.46
C LYS A 46 -13.04 8.15 18.14
N ASP A 47 -13.57 9.36 18.33
CA ASP A 47 -12.94 10.40 19.14
C ASP A 47 -13.04 10.10 20.65
N THR A 48 -12.47 10.98 21.48
CA THR A 48 -12.51 10.85 22.95
C THR A 48 -13.91 10.99 23.55
N LYS A 49 -14.88 11.51 22.79
CA LYS A 49 -16.29 11.65 23.19
C LYS A 49 -17.14 10.48 22.68
N GLY A 50 -16.55 9.53 21.95
CA GLY A 50 -17.22 8.37 21.38
C GLY A 50 -17.86 8.59 20.00
N ASN A 51 -17.72 9.77 19.41
CA ASN A 51 -18.22 10.05 18.05
C ASN A 51 -17.37 9.32 17.01
N ALA A 52 -18.00 8.74 16.00
CA ALA A 52 -17.29 8.04 14.94
C ALA A 52 -16.52 9.03 14.04
N TYR A 53 -15.30 8.65 13.65
CA TYR A 53 -14.59 9.36 12.59
C TYR A 53 -15.13 8.96 11.22
N ASP A 54 -15.16 9.91 10.27
CA ASP A 54 -15.49 9.63 8.86
C ASP A 54 -14.51 8.62 8.24
N LYS A 55 -13.24 8.67 8.65
CA LYS A 55 -12.20 7.73 8.27
C LYS A 55 -11.42 7.31 9.52
N PRO A 56 -11.20 6.01 9.74
CA PRO A 56 -10.37 5.54 10.84
C PRO A 56 -8.96 6.12 10.76
N ILE A 57 -8.45 6.60 11.90
CA ILE A 57 -7.07 7.05 12.01
C ILE A 57 -6.18 5.81 12.13
N LYS A 58 -5.31 5.62 11.13
CA LYS A 58 -4.42 4.45 11.05
C LYS A 58 -3.00 4.73 11.54
N GLN A 59 -2.66 5.99 11.74
CA GLN A 59 -1.31 6.40 12.07
C GLN A 59 -1.30 7.65 12.96
N LEU A 60 -0.35 7.73 13.88
CA LEU A 60 -0.15 8.88 14.77
C LEU A 60 1.27 9.42 14.61
N CYS A 61 1.38 10.75 14.52
CA CYS A 61 2.67 11.43 14.41
C CYS A 61 3.10 11.93 15.80
N ASN A 62 4.34 11.62 16.19
CA ASN A 62 4.94 12.06 17.45
C ASN A 62 6.18 12.92 17.13
N GLY A 63 6.26 14.12 17.69
CA GLY A 63 7.38 15.05 17.44
C GLY A 63 7.27 15.80 16.11
N ILE A 64 8.41 16.28 15.60
CA ILE A 64 8.45 17.10 14.38
C ILE A 64 8.33 16.20 13.15
N LYS A 65 7.35 16.51 12.29
CA LYS A 65 7.14 15.82 11.03
C LYS A 65 8.29 16.10 10.05
N GLY A 66 8.97 15.04 9.67
CA GLY A 66 10.03 15.00 8.67
C GLY A 66 9.79 13.84 7.71
N LEU A 67 10.85 13.36 7.04
CA LEU A 67 10.78 12.18 6.19
C LEU A 67 10.89 10.93 7.07
N GLU A 68 9.96 9.99 6.94
CA GLU A 68 10.13 8.67 7.56
C GLU A 68 11.27 7.95 6.84
N ILE A 69 12.25 7.44 7.60
CA ILE A 69 13.39 6.71 7.02
C ILE A 69 13.59 5.41 7.79
N LEU A 70 13.57 4.30 7.07
CA LEU A 70 13.78 2.96 7.59
C LEU A 70 14.95 2.28 6.87
N LYS A 71 15.74 1.56 7.65
CA LYS A 71 16.87 0.73 7.21
C LYS A 71 16.97 -0.48 8.14
N ALA A 72 17.49 -1.59 7.62
CA ALA A 72 17.78 -2.77 8.44
C ALA A 72 18.88 -2.46 9.48
N ASP A 73 18.91 -3.25 10.55
CA ASP A 73 19.85 -3.02 11.67
C ASP A 73 21.30 -3.24 11.24
N ASP A 74 21.52 -4.26 10.42
CA ASP A 74 22.79 -4.61 9.80
C ASP A 74 22.97 -3.99 8.41
N SER A 75 22.20 -2.94 8.09
CA SER A 75 22.33 -2.22 6.83
C SER A 75 23.62 -1.40 6.75
N GLN A 76 23.84 -0.85 5.56
CA GLN A 76 24.83 0.20 5.33
C GLN A 76 24.68 1.37 6.32
N LYS A 77 25.81 2.00 6.64
CA LYS A 77 25.90 3.11 7.60
C LYS A 77 25.89 4.48 6.92
N ASN A 78 26.58 4.62 5.78
CA ASN A 78 26.64 5.88 5.05
C ASN A 78 25.67 5.85 3.88
N LEU A 79 25.07 7.01 3.58
CA LEU A 79 24.11 7.17 2.47
C LEU A 79 24.70 6.75 1.10
N LYS A 80 25.98 7.00 0.88
CA LYS A 80 26.70 6.63 -0.35
C LYS A 80 26.82 5.11 -0.58
N ASP A 81 26.71 4.31 0.48
CA ASP A 81 26.92 2.87 0.41
C ASP A 81 25.62 2.12 0.07
N PHE A 82 24.46 2.79 0.16
CA PHE A 82 23.17 2.20 -0.24
C PHE A 82 23.08 2.07 -1.76
N LYS A 83 22.59 0.92 -2.24
CA LYS A 83 22.35 0.68 -3.66
C LYS A 83 21.02 1.23 -4.13
N ASP A 84 20.00 1.20 -3.27
CA ASP A 84 18.64 1.63 -3.61
C ASP A 84 18.06 2.55 -2.53
N ILE A 85 17.32 3.56 -2.95
CA ILE A 85 16.50 4.40 -2.07
C ILE A 85 15.08 4.42 -2.64
N VAL A 86 14.13 3.87 -1.89
CA VAL A 86 12.72 3.80 -2.29
C VAL A 86 11.94 4.87 -1.54
N ILE A 87 11.26 5.76 -2.26
CA ILE A 87 10.46 6.85 -1.69
C ILE A 87 8.99 6.62 -2.04
N CYS A 88 8.17 6.43 -1.01
CA CYS A 88 6.72 6.18 -1.13
C CYS A 88 5.90 7.20 -0.32
N GLU A 89 4.57 7.07 -0.38
CA GLU A 89 3.64 7.89 0.39
C GLU A 89 3.46 7.41 1.84
N SER A 90 3.58 6.09 2.05
CA SER A 90 3.56 5.42 3.35
C SER A 90 4.73 4.44 3.49
N MET A 91 5.12 4.12 4.73
CA MET A 91 6.16 3.11 4.98
C MET A 91 5.67 1.69 4.63
N ILE A 92 4.37 1.45 4.71
CA ILE A 92 3.77 0.15 4.31
C ILE A 92 3.95 -0.08 2.82
N ASP A 93 3.79 0.97 2.00
CA ASP A 93 4.04 0.89 0.56
C ASP A 93 5.51 0.66 0.24
N ALA A 94 6.42 1.33 0.96
CA ALA A 94 7.86 1.11 0.78
C ALA A 94 8.28 -0.33 1.10
N LEU A 95 7.74 -0.91 2.17
CA LEU A 95 7.94 -2.31 2.53
C LEU A 95 7.33 -3.26 1.49
N SER A 96 6.12 -2.97 1.02
CA SER A 96 5.43 -3.77 0.00
C SER A 96 6.20 -3.76 -1.33
N TYR A 97 6.70 -2.58 -1.74
CA TYR A 97 7.56 -2.43 -2.91
C TYR A 97 8.83 -3.28 -2.78
N CYS A 98 9.48 -3.23 -1.62
CA CYS A 98 10.69 -4.01 -1.34
C CYS A 98 10.43 -5.52 -1.49
N GLU A 99 9.31 -6.02 -0.96
CA GLU A 99 8.92 -7.43 -1.09
C GLU A 99 8.63 -7.81 -2.56
N LEU A 100 7.83 -6.99 -3.26
CA LEU A 100 7.45 -7.21 -4.66
C LEU A 100 8.65 -7.24 -5.60
N LYS A 101 9.63 -6.36 -5.38
CA LYS A 101 10.83 -6.24 -6.22
C LYS A 101 12.02 -7.05 -5.72
N ARG A 102 11.87 -7.76 -4.59
CA ARG A 102 12.93 -8.56 -3.95
C ARG A 102 14.20 -7.76 -3.69
N LEU A 103 14.04 -6.51 -3.24
CA LEU A 103 15.19 -5.67 -2.92
C LEU A 103 15.89 -6.17 -1.65
N ASN A 104 17.21 -6.02 -1.60
CA ASN A 104 18.00 -6.40 -0.45
C ASN A 104 17.94 -5.31 0.63
N LEU A 105 17.18 -5.55 1.71
CA LEU A 105 17.01 -4.61 2.83
C LEU A 105 18.33 -4.12 3.48
N LYS A 106 19.44 -4.85 3.34
CA LYS A 106 20.74 -4.40 3.86
C LYS A 106 21.35 -3.27 3.02
N GLU A 107 20.95 -3.19 1.75
CA GLU A 107 21.46 -2.26 0.74
C GLU A 107 20.40 -1.26 0.27
N THR A 108 19.19 -1.31 0.83
CA THR A 108 18.06 -0.42 0.50
C THR A 108 17.68 0.50 1.66
N LEU A 109 17.51 1.78 1.38
CA LEU A 109 16.93 2.76 2.27
C LEU A 109 15.45 2.96 1.91
N LEU A 110 14.54 2.77 2.86
CA LEU A 110 13.11 2.96 2.66
C LEU A 110 12.68 4.31 3.22
N CYS A 111 11.96 5.09 2.43
CA CYS A 111 11.56 6.45 2.76
C CYS A 111 10.06 6.63 2.54
N SER A 112 9.41 7.41 3.41
CA SER A 112 7.99 7.76 3.26
C SER A 112 7.71 9.21 3.64
N THR A 113 6.82 9.85 2.88
CA THR A 113 6.36 11.23 3.13
C THR A 113 5.30 11.34 4.22
N ASN A 114 4.68 10.21 4.60
CA ASN A 114 3.56 10.18 5.53
C ASN A 114 2.44 11.16 5.11
N GLY A 115 2.02 11.07 3.85
CA GLY A 115 1.08 12.01 3.23
C GLY A 115 1.77 13.16 2.49
N GLN A 116 1.43 14.41 2.82
CA GLN A 116 1.92 15.60 2.08
C GLN A 116 3.42 15.84 2.22
N ILE A 117 4.05 16.27 1.12
CA ILE A 117 5.45 16.71 1.06
C ILE A 117 5.61 18.09 1.71
N SER A 118 6.29 18.16 2.85
CA SER A 118 6.64 19.41 3.55
C SER A 118 7.96 20.02 3.04
N SER A 119 8.21 21.29 3.40
CA SER A 119 9.51 21.94 3.16
C SER A 119 10.66 21.18 3.84
N SER A 120 10.46 20.71 5.08
CA SER A 120 11.46 19.92 5.80
C SER A 120 11.84 18.62 5.07
N GLN A 121 10.87 17.97 4.42
CA GLN A 121 11.13 16.78 3.61
C GLN A 121 11.85 17.10 2.30
N LYS A 122 11.57 18.26 1.68
CA LYS A 122 12.32 18.72 0.49
C LYS A 122 13.81 18.89 0.77
N GLU A 123 14.17 19.40 1.95
CA GLU A 123 15.58 19.49 2.36
C GLU A 123 16.22 18.11 2.56
N VAL A 124 15.47 17.14 3.11
CA VAL A 124 15.95 15.75 3.18
C VAL A 124 16.16 15.17 1.77
N PHE A 125 15.26 15.42 0.82
CA PHE A 125 15.41 14.96 -0.57
C PHE A 125 16.66 15.55 -1.24
N LYS A 126 16.94 16.85 -1.07
CA LYS A 126 18.18 17.47 -1.55
C LYS A 126 19.40 16.76 -0.97
N HIS A 127 19.42 16.56 0.35
CA HIS A 127 20.51 15.87 1.03
C HIS A 127 20.72 14.43 0.53
N LEU A 128 19.64 13.67 0.33
CA LEU A 128 19.71 12.31 -0.24
C LEU A 128 20.29 12.34 -1.66
N ASN A 129 19.87 13.28 -2.50
CA ASN A 129 20.40 13.42 -3.86
C ASN A 129 21.91 13.71 -3.87
N GLU A 130 22.36 14.62 -3.00
CA GLU A 130 23.77 15.03 -2.89
C GLU A 130 24.67 13.94 -2.30
N LYS A 131 24.17 13.14 -1.34
CA LYS A 131 25.01 12.20 -0.58
C LYS A 131 24.92 10.75 -1.06
N ALA A 132 23.82 10.34 -1.68
CA ALA A 132 23.63 8.98 -2.17
C ALA A 132 23.83 8.90 -3.68
N THR A 133 24.92 9.47 -4.20
CA THR A 133 25.16 9.68 -5.64
C THR A 133 25.04 8.41 -6.48
N ASP A 134 25.42 7.27 -5.91
CA ASP A 134 25.49 5.98 -6.61
C ASP A 134 24.23 5.13 -6.44
N ALA A 135 23.31 5.54 -5.54
CA ALA A 135 22.10 4.79 -5.26
C ALA A 135 21.05 4.97 -6.37
N ASN A 136 20.32 3.93 -6.74
CA ASN A 136 19.10 4.06 -7.55
C ASN A 136 18.00 4.68 -6.70
N ILE A 137 17.58 5.90 -7.03
CA ILE A 137 16.45 6.54 -6.35
C ILE A 137 15.16 6.20 -7.11
N ILE A 138 14.23 5.56 -6.41
CA ILE A 138 12.97 5.05 -6.93
C ILE A 138 11.82 5.78 -6.25
N LEU A 139 10.94 6.38 -7.06
CA LEU A 139 9.71 7.02 -6.62
C LEU A 139 8.55 6.06 -6.89
N ALA A 140 7.88 5.63 -5.83
CA ALA A 140 6.85 4.61 -5.83
C ALA A 140 5.59 5.12 -5.11
N PHE A 141 5.18 6.36 -5.45
CA PHE A 141 3.95 6.97 -4.95
C PHE A 141 2.69 6.35 -5.55
N ASP A 142 1.54 6.61 -4.92
CA ASP A 142 0.23 6.10 -5.33
C ASP A 142 -0.06 6.41 -6.81
N SER A 143 -0.80 5.52 -7.46
CA SER A 143 -1.21 5.63 -8.87
C SER A 143 -2.34 6.65 -9.09
N ASP A 144 -2.51 7.63 -8.21
CA ASP A 144 -3.52 8.68 -8.28
C ASP A 144 -2.95 10.05 -8.67
N LYS A 145 -3.83 11.06 -8.78
CA LYS A 145 -3.43 12.43 -9.17
C LYS A 145 -2.39 13.02 -8.22
N LYS A 146 -2.54 12.79 -6.92
CA LYS A 146 -1.67 13.35 -5.89
C LYS A 146 -0.31 12.67 -5.87
N GLY A 147 -0.28 11.35 -6.04
CA GLY A 147 0.98 10.62 -6.21
C GLY A 147 1.74 11.04 -7.47
N MET A 148 1.04 11.40 -8.56
CA MET A 148 1.67 12.00 -9.75
C MET A 148 2.26 13.40 -9.47
N GLU A 149 1.56 14.23 -8.69
CA GLU A 149 2.08 15.53 -8.24
C GLU A 149 3.33 15.37 -7.35
N PHE A 150 3.33 14.40 -6.43
CA PHE A 150 4.50 14.08 -5.60
C PHE A 150 5.69 13.59 -6.42
N ASN A 151 5.45 12.73 -7.42
CA ASN A 151 6.48 12.32 -8.36
C ASN A 151 7.14 13.53 -9.04
N ALA A 152 6.35 14.51 -9.50
CA ALA A 152 6.87 15.72 -10.13
C ALA A 152 7.71 16.57 -9.16
N ILE A 153 7.19 16.84 -7.96
CA ILE A 153 7.89 17.62 -6.93
C ILE A 153 9.24 16.98 -6.56
N VAL A 154 9.28 15.66 -6.37
CA VAL A 154 10.53 14.98 -6.00
C VAL A 154 11.49 14.92 -7.18
N LYS A 155 11.01 14.78 -8.43
CA LYS A 155 11.87 14.83 -9.62
C LYS A 155 12.49 16.19 -9.88
N GLU A 156 11.82 17.30 -9.53
CA GLU A 156 12.44 18.62 -9.57
C GLU A 156 13.67 18.71 -8.65
N ILE A 157 13.63 18.02 -7.51
CA ILE A 157 14.72 18.00 -6.51
C ILE A 157 15.77 16.92 -6.84
N ILE A 158 15.32 15.78 -7.38
CA ILE A 158 16.12 14.60 -7.69
C ILE A 158 15.86 14.19 -9.15
N PRO A 159 16.43 14.88 -10.15
CA PRO A 159 16.11 14.64 -11.56
C PRO A 159 16.43 13.22 -12.05
N ARG A 160 17.40 12.56 -11.42
CA ARG A 160 17.81 11.18 -11.75
C ARG A 160 16.88 10.11 -11.19
N ALA A 161 15.89 10.46 -10.37
CA ALA A 161 14.98 9.51 -9.77
C ALA A 161 14.07 8.85 -10.82
N LYS A 162 13.96 7.52 -10.75
CA LYS A 162 13.07 6.73 -11.61
C LYS A 162 11.71 6.60 -10.94
N THR A 163 10.63 6.65 -11.71
CA THR A 163 9.29 6.38 -11.19
C THR A 163 8.91 4.95 -11.52
N ASP A 164 8.37 4.24 -10.54
CA ASP A 164 7.70 2.96 -10.73
C ASP A 164 6.23 3.10 -10.29
N LYS A 165 5.33 2.29 -10.85
CA LYS A 165 3.88 2.39 -10.59
C LYS A 165 3.28 1.05 -10.21
N ALA A 166 2.36 1.10 -9.26
CA ALA A 166 1.54 -0.04 -8.88
C ALA A 166 0.52 -0.39 -9.98
N ILE A 167 0.08 -1.64 -10.01
CA ILE A 167 -0.97 -2.15 -10.90
C ILE A 167 -2.34 -1.63 -10.45
N LEU A 168 -2.60 -1.63 -9.15
CA LEU A 168 -3.79 -1.11 -8.50
C LEU A 168 -3.55 0.32 -8.01
N LYS A 169 -4.07 0.66 -6.82
CA LYS A 169 -3.95 1.99 -6.24
C LYS A 169 -2.52 2.27 -5.76
N ASP A 170 -1.94 1.33 -5.03
CA ASP A 170 -0.62 1.41 -4.40
C ASP A 170 0.02 0.02 -4.30
N PHE A 171 1.33 -0.03 -3.99
CA PHE A 171 2.07 -1.31 -3.97
C PHE A 171 1.62 -2.24 -2.84
N ASN A 172 1.08 -1.69 -1.74
CA ASN A 172 0.46 -2.51 -0.70
C ASN A 172 -0.82 -3.21 -1.21
N ASP A 173 -1.67 -2.51 -1.97
CA ASP A 173 -2.85 -3.12 -2.57
C ASP A 173 -2.46 -4.23 -3.55
N ASP A 174 -1.43 -4.04 -4.38
CA ASP A 174 -0.90 -5.09 -5.27
C ASP A 174 -0.48 -6.34 -4.50
N LEU A 175 0.31 -6.16 -3.42
CA LEU A 175 0.81 -7.25 -2.60
C LEU A 175 -0.31 -8.01 -1.88
N VAL A 176 -1.26 -7.28 -1.27
CA VAL A 176 -2.40 -7.90 -0.56
C VAL A 176 -3.31 -8.66 -1.53
N VAL A 177 -3.63 -8.06 -2.68
CA VAL A 177 -4.46 -8.71 -3.69
C VAL A 177 -3.76 -9.94 -4.26
N GLY A 178 -2.48 -9.83 -4.62
CA GLY A 178 -1.71 -10.96 -5.11
C GLY A 178 -1.66 -12.12 -4.12
N LYS A 179 -1.38 -11.86 -2.84
CA LYS A 179 -1.38 -12.88 -1.78
C LYS A 179 -2.75 -13.52 -1.59
N ALA A 180 -3.83 -12.75 -1.59
CA ALA A 180 -5.19 -13.28 -1.49
C ALA A 180 -5.53 -14.23 -2.66
N LEU A 181 -5.06 -13.88 -3.86
CA LEU A 181 -5.19 -14.70 -5.07
C LEU A 181 -4.21 -15.89 -5.12
N GLY A 182 -3.32 -16.03 -4.13
CA GLY A 182 -2.38 -17.14 -4.04
C GLY A 182 -1.11 -16.98 -4.89
N LEU A 183 -0.81 -15.76 -5.33
CA LEU A 183 0.40 -15.44 -6.10
C LEU A 183 1.59 -15.20 -5.17
N LYS A 184 2.78 -15.62 -5.59
CA LYS A 184 4.05 -15.19 -4.96
C LYS A 184 4.39 -13.77 -5.40
N ALA A 185 5.21 -13.07 -4.61
CA ALA A 185 5.56 -11.67 -4.86
C ALA A 185 6.12 -11.40 -6.29
N ASP A 186 6.92 -12.31 -6.84
CA ASP A 186 7.47 -12.23 -8.20
C ASP A 186 6.50 -12.63 -9.32
N GLU A 187 5.40 -13.28 -8.97
CA GLU A 187 4.33 -13.65 -9.89
C GLU A 187 3.25 -12.55 -9.97
N ILE A 188 3.32 -11.53 -9.11
CA ILE A 188 2.35 -10.43 -9.11
C ILE A 188 2.60 -9.55 -10.33
N SER A 189 1.75 -9.74 -11.34
CA SER A 189 1.69 -8.93 -12.55
C SER A 189 0.25 -8.51 -12.84
N LYS A 190 0.08 -7.55 -13.75
CA LYS A 190 -1.24 -7.08 -14.18
C LYS A 190 -2.07 -8.24 -14.74
N GLU A 191 -1.47 -9.11 -15.53
CA GLU A 191 -2.11 -10.27 -16.16
C GLU A 191 -2.52 -11.30 -15.11
N ASN A 192 -1.61 -11.60 -14.17
CA ASN A 192 -1.84 -12.60 -13.12
C ASN A 192 -2.87 -12.14 -12.08
N ILE A 193 -3.00 -10.83 -11.83
CA ILE A 193 -4.12 -10.28 -11.03
C ILE A 193 -5.42 -10.28 -11.86
N ALA A 194 -5.38 -9.81 -13.11
CA ALA A 194 -6.59 -9.62 -13.91
C ALA A 194 -7.30 -10.94 -14.26
N LYS A 195 -6.55 -12.01 -14.55
CA LYS A 195 -7.12 -13.30 -14.94
C LYS A 195 -8.11 -13.87 -13.91
N PRO A 196 -7.74 -14.09 -12.62
CA PRO A 196 -8.69 -14.63 -11.64
C PRO A 196 -9.83 -13.66 -11.33
N LEU A 197 -9.59 -12.34 -11.34
CA LEU A 197 -10.65 -11.34 -11.19
C LEU A 197 -11.69 -11.44 -12.32
N ASN A 198 -11.23 -11.59 -13.56
CA ASN A 198 -12.10 -11.71 -14.74
C ASN A 198 -12.86 -13.05 -14.75
N GLU A 199 -12.22 -14.15 -14.37
CA GLU A 199 -12.90 -15.44 -14.23
C GLU A 199 -14.00 -15.39 -13.17
N PHE A 200 -13.74 -14.75 -12.04
CA PHE A 200 -14.74 -14.51 -11.00
C PHE A 200 -15.89 -13.64 -11.51
N ASN A 201 -15.58 -12.51 -12.16
CA ASN A 201 -16.58 -11.61 -12.74
C ASN A 201 -17.49 -12.34 -13.74
N LYS A 202 -16.93 -13.17 -14.65
CA LYS A 202 -17.72 -13.95 -15.61
C LYS A 202 -18.70 -14.91 -14.92
N LYS A 203 -18.27 -15.59 -13.85
CA LYS A 203 -19.14 -16.50 -13.07
C LYS A 203 -20.27 -15.75 -12.38
N VAL A 204 -19.96 -14.62 -11.75
CA VAL A 204 -20.96 -13.74 -11.11
C VAL A 204 -21.94 -13.19 -12.15
N GLU A 205 -21.46 -12.69 -13.28
CA GLU A 205 -22.30 -12.16 -14.34
C GLU A 205 -23.25 -13.22 -14.93
N TYR A 206 -22.73 -14.40 -15.23
CA TYR A 206 -23.53 -15.51 -15.76
C TYR A 206 -24.66 -15.86 -14.80
N LEU A 207 -24.32 -16.08 -13.52
CA LEU A 207 -25.29 -16.46 -12.51
C LEU A 207 -26.30 -15.32 -12.30
N SER A 208 -25.87 -14.06 -12.26
CA SER A 208 -26.77 -12.91 -12.11
C SER A 208 -27.82 -12.84 -13.21
N LYS A 209 -27.44 -13.08 -14.47
CA LYS A 209 -28.33 -12.96 -15.63
C LYS A 209 -29.27 -14.14 -15.79
N LYS A 210 -28.84 -15.33 -15.37
CA LYS A 210 -29.56 -16.59 -15.61
C LYS A 210 -30.26 -17.14 -14.37
N TYR A 211 -30.01 -16.57 -13.18
CA TYR A 211 -30.48 -17.13 -11.91
C TYR A 211 -31.96 -17.55 -11.90
N ASP A 212 -32.84 -16.68 -12.40
CA ASP A 212 -34.29 -16.89 -12.37
C ASP A 212 -34.79 -17.89 -13.43
N PHE A 213 -33.94 -18.24 -14.40
CA PHE A 213 -34.26 -19.12 -15.53
C PHE A 213 -33.57 -20.49 -15.44
N LEU A 214 -32.65 -20.67 -14.47
CA LEU A 214 -31.93 -21.93 -14.31
C LEU A 214 -32.81 -22.95 -13.60
N GLU A 215 -32.88 -24.15 -14.18
CA GLU A 215 -33.43 -25.34 -13.53
C GLU A 215 -32.75 -25.60 -12.17
N PRO A 216 -33.46 -26.15 -11.17
CA PRO A 216 -32.93 -26.29 -9.80
C PRO A 216 -31.57 -26.98 -9.70
N GLN A 217 -31.33 -28.04 -10.48
CA GLN A 217 -30.04 -28.75 -10.49
C GLN A 217 -28.92 -27.88 -11.07
N ALA A 218 -29.17 -27.21 -12.19
CA ALA A 218 -28.20 -26.32 -12.83
C ALA A 218 -27.90 -25.10 -11.94
N LYS A 219 -28.91 -24.54 -11.28
CA LYS A 219 -28.78 -23.46 -10.29
C LYS A 219 -27.87 -23.91 -9.14
N ASN A 220 -28.13 -25.05 -8.52
CA ASN A 220 -27.31 -25.57 -7.42
C ASN A 220 -25.86 -25.83 -7.84
N SER A 221 -25.64 -26.38 -9.05
CA SER A 221 -24.28 -26.57 -9.59
C SER A 221 -23.54 -25.24 -9.73
N LYS A 222 -24.18 -24.23 -10.33
CA LYS A 222 -23.55 -22.92 -10.56
C LYS A 222 -23.33 -22.12 -9.29
N VAL A 223 -24.24 -22.25 -8.31
CA VAL A 223 -24.02 -21.73 -6.96
C VAL A 223 -22.79 -22.38 -6.34
N LYS A 224 -22.69 -23.72 -6.33
CA LYS A 224 -21.51 -24.42 -5.81
C LYS A 224 -20.22 -23.97 -6.50
N GLU A 225 -20.20 -23.87 -7.84
CA GLU A 225 -19.04 -23.36 -8.59
C GLU A 225 -18.62 -21.94 -8.15
N LEU A 226 -19.58 -21.05 -7.86
CA LEU A 226 -19.28 -19.71 -7.38
C LEU A 226 -18.66 -19.75 -5.97
N PHE A 227 -19.18 -20.59 -5.07
CA PHE A 227 -18.63 -20.75 -3.72
C PHE A 227 -17.26 -21.43 -3.71
N VAL A 228 -16.99 -22.35 -4.66
CA VAL A 228 -15.67 -22.98 -4.87
C VAL A 228 -14.59 -21.95 -5.23
N CYS A 229 -14.96 -20.82 -5.86
CA CYS A 229 -14.03 -19.71 -6.10
C CYS A 229 -13.55 -18.99 -4.83
N ASN A 230 -13.91 -19.46 -3.63
CA ASN A 230 -13.56 -18.86 -2.35
C ASN A 230 -14.01 -17.39 -2.29
N ILE A 231 -15.34 -17.20 -2.35
CA ILE A 231 -15.99 -15.87 -2.32
C ILE A 231 -15.45 -15.02 -1.16
N SER A 232 -15.14 -15.62 0.00
CA SER A 232 -14.57 -14.89 1.14
C SER A 232 -13.26 -14.17 0.79
N LYS A 233 -12.35 -14.80 0.05
CA LYS A 233 -11.12 -14.13 -0.42
C LYS A 233 -11.40 -12.93 -1.31
N PHE A 234 -12.38 -13.05 -2.22
CA PHE A 234 -12.78 -11.94 -3.08
C PHE A 234 -13.44 -10.81 -2.27
N ARG A 235 -14.23 -11.15 -1.25
CA ARG A 235 -14.80 -10.16 -0.33
C ARG A 235 -13.74 -9.42 0.49
N GLU A 236 -12.70 -10.11 0.94
CA GLU A 236 -11.59 -9.49 1.68
C GLU A 236 -10.87 -8.41 0.85
N ILE A 237 -10.70 -8.64 -0.46
CA ILE A 237 -10.02 -7.69 -1.36
C ILE A 237 -10.97 -6.70 -2.05
N GLU A 238 -12.27 -6.77 -1.80
CA GLU A 238 -13.30 -6.00 -2.49
C GLU A 238 -12.99 -4.49 -2.52
N THR A 239 -12.58 -3.93 -1.38
CA THR A 239 -12.26 -2.50 -1.26
C THR A 239 -11.05 -2.07 -2.10
N LYS A 240 -10.13 -2.98 -2.40
CA LYS A 240 -8.87 -2.73 -3.14
C LYS A 240 -9.06 -2.82 -4.65
N VAL A 241 -9.91 -3.74 -5.09
CA VAL A 241 -10.14 -3.96 -6.54
C VAL A 241 -11.36 -3.20 -7.08
N LYS A 242 -12.18 -2.56 -6.22
CA LYS A 242 -13.33 -1.71 -6.61
C LYS A 242 -12.96 -0.46 -7.42
N CYS A 243 -11.68 -0.09 -7.44
CA CYS A 243 -11.17 0.94 -8.34
C CYS A 243 -11.32 0.52 -9.81
N LEU A 244 -11.31 -0.79 -10.09
CA LEU A 244 -11.56 -1.35 -11.41
C LEU A 244 -13.07 -1.37 -11.68
N ALA A 245 -13.49 -0.72 -12.77
CA ALA A 245 -14.90 -0.55 -13.12
C ALA A 245 -15.65 -1.89 -13.22
N GLU A 246 -15.03 -2.89 -13.84
CA GLU A 246 -15.59 -4.24 -13.99
C GLU A 246 -15.83 -4.92 -12.64
N MET A 247 -14.90 -4.77 -11.69
CA MET A 247 -15.04 -5.36 -10.36
C MET A 247 -16.10 -4.65 -9.52
N ARG A 248 -16.22 -3.33 -9.64
CA ARG A 248 -17.29 -2.58 -8.95
C ARG A 248 -18.67 -3.10 -9.32
N GLU A 249 -18.89 -3.36 -10.61
CA GLU A 249 -20.14 -3.92 -11.11
C GLU A 249 -20.31 -5.40 -10.71
N CYS A 250 -19.22 -6.18 -10.74
CA CYS A 250 -19.19 -7.56 -10.24
C CYS A 250 -19.73 -7.66 -8.81
N TYR A 251 -19.23 -6.86 -7.86
CA TYR A 251 -19.68 -6.93 -6.46
C TYR A 251 -21.15 -6.54 -6.28
N LYS A 252 -21.67 -5.56 -7.05
CA LYS A 252 -23.11 -5.23 -7.03
C LYS A 252 -23.96 -6.43 -7.45
N ARG A 253 -23.56 -7.13 -8.51
CA ARG A 253 -24.25 -8.34 -8.99
C ARG A 253 -24.14 -9.47 -7.97
N LEU A 254 -22.97 -9.63 -7.35
CA LEU A 254 -22.74 -10.62 -6.30
C LEU A 254 -23.67 -10.41 -5.12
N ASP A 255 -23.85 -9.18 -4.64
CA ASP A 255 -24.78 -8.86 -3.55
C ASP A 255 -26.23 -9.24 -3.88
N ILE A 256 -26.67 -8.96 -5.11
CA ILE A 256 -28.01 -9.33 -5.59
C ILE A 256 -28.18 -10.85 -5.60
N ILE A 257 -27.20 -11.58 -6.15
CA ILE A 257 -27.21 -13.04 -6.20
C ILE A 257 -27.25 -13.63 -4.79
N CYS A 258 -26.38 -13.17 -3.87
CA CYS A 258 -26.33 -13.67 -2.50
C CYS A 258 -27.71 -13.55 -1.82
N ARG A 259 -28.40 -12.42 -1.96
CA ARG A 259 -29.76 -12.23 -1.41
C ARG A 259 -30.79 -13.17 -2.05
N LYS A 260 -30.68 -13.43 -3.35
CA LYS A 260 -31.57 -14.38 -4.05
C LYS A 260 -31.35 -15.81 -3.55
N ILE A 261 -30.09 -16.22 -3.41
CA ILE A 261 -29.69 -17.52 -2.87
C ILE A 261 -30.26 -17.66 -1.45
N GLU A 262 -30.01 -16.71 -0.56
CA GLU A 262 -30.51 -16.74 0.81
C GLU A 262 -32.03 -16.92 0.90
N LYS A 263 -32.79 -16.19 0.06
CA LYS A 263 -34.26 -16.32 -0.03
C LYS A 263 -34.72 -17.69 -0.52
N ASP A 264 -34.03 -18.28 -1.50
CA ASP A 264 -34.38 -19.61 -2.01
C ASP A 264 -34.13 -20.68 -0.93
N TYR A 265 -33.01 -20.60 -0.20
CA TYR A 265 -32.69 -21.52 0.89
C TYR A 265 -33.59 -21.34 2.11
N SER A 266 -34.03 -20.12 2.43
CA SER A 266 -34.94 -19.86 3.56
C SER A 266 -36.37 -20.35 3.31
N ARG A 267 -36.77 -20.54 2.04
CA ARG A 267 -38.08 -21.07 1.65
C ARG A 267 -38.14 -22.60 1.61
N GLN A 268 -36.98 -23.26 1.67
CA GLN A 268 -36.84 -24.73 1.66
C GLN A 268 -36.69 -25.33 3.07
N ARG A 269 -36.64 -24.49 4.11
CA ARG A 269 -36.74 -24.88 5.52
C ARG A 269 -38.13 -24.60 6.04
#